data_AF-M2TBA8-F1
#
_entry.id   AF-M2TBA8-F1
#
_cell.length_a   1.000
_cell.length_b   1.000
_cell.length_c   1.000
_cell.angle_alpha   90.00
_cell.angle_beta   90.00
_cell.angle_gamma   90.00
#
_symmetry.space_group_name_H-M   'P 1'
#
loop_
_entity.id
_entity.type
_entity.pdbx_description
1 polymer ?
#
loop_
_entity_poly.entity_id
_entity_poly.type
_entity_poly.pdbx_seq_one_letter_code
_entity_poly.pdbx_strand_id
1 'polypeptide(L)'
;MHIPPAAIAYSVLAIGLLCAMDAAVKLVSWQEGVLTATWLRYLFGGLLLIPAALLMRRRMPDRAGLRIHALRGLLLTFTSLTFFHGIAVLPLAEAITLAFVAPLMVPPLAALFLKERMRGRAALAGALGFIGVIVTVQGADGSYSEGNRGLAIASILVSATLYALQALILRARAQRDDAISIAALAGVVPLALLTPAALALDGLPATASLPAAALSGALGAAGILILTRAYALAEAQVLIVFEYTGLFWAALLGWFIFAERPRLEIFLGAAIIAGACILVSRAERPAPPAAPSAV
;
A
#
# COMPACT_ATOMS: atom_id res chain seq x y z
N MET A 1 26.24 5.90 -7.43
CA MET A 1 25.29 6.39 -6.42
C MET A 1 25.59 5.67 -5.11
N HIS A 2 26.10 6.36 -4.10
CA HIS A 2 26.23 5.80 -2.76
C HIS A 2 24.91 6.03 -2.02
N ILE A 3 24.23 4.94 -1.67
CA ILE A 3 23.00 4.98 -0.89
C ILE A 3 23.43 5.08 0.58
N PRO A 4 22.98 6.07 1.34
CA PRO A 4 23.34 6.16 2.75
C PRO A 4 22.80 4.92 3.50
N PRO A 5 23.63 4.22 4.31
CA PRO A 5 23.20 3.02 5.04
C PRO A 5 21.96 3.25 5.92
N ALA A 6 21.81 4.47 6.45
CA ALA A 6 20.65 4.86 7.22
C ALA A 6 19.34 4.83 6.41
N ALA A 7 19.37 5.21 5.13
CA ALA A 7 18.17 5.13 4.27
C ALA A 7 17.73 3.68 4.06
N ILE A 8 18.69 2.78 3.86
CA ILE A 8 18.44 1.34 3.72
C ILE A 8 17.82 0.79 5.02
N ALA A 9 18.45 1.08 6.16
CA ALA A 9 17.97 0.63 7.46
C ALA A 9 16.56 1.14 7.77
N TYR A 10 16.27 2.42 7.51
CA TYR A 10 14.94 2.99 7.69
C TYR A 10 13.90 2.37 6.73
N SER A 11 14.24 2.15 5.46
CA SER A 11 13.32 1.46 4.53
C SER A 11 12.98 0.06 5.00
N VAL A 12 13.98 -0.77 5.34
CA VAL A 12 13.75 -2.16 5.77
C VAL A 12 12.95 -2.21 7.08
N LEU A 13 13.28 -1.35 8.04
CA LEU A 13 12.56 -1.26 9.31
C LEU A 13 11.11 -0.81 9.09
N ALA A 14 10.89 0.23 8.29
CA ALA A 14 9.56 0.73 8.00
C ALA A 14 8.67 -0.34 7.36
N ILE A 15 9.21 -1.08 6.39
CA ILE A 15 8.49 -2.15 5.71
C ILE A 15 8.17 -3.31 6.67
N GLY A 16 9.10 -3.68 7.57
CA GLY A 16 8.83 -4.65 8.62
C GLY A 16 7.70 -4.21 9.56
N LEU A 17 7.68 -2.94 9.97
CA LEU A 17 6.61 -2.37 10.80
C LEU A 17 5.26 -2.36 10.07
N LEU A 18 5.25 -2.05 8.76
CA LEU A 18 4.04 -2.09 7.94
C LEU A 18 3.52 -3.52 7.78
N CYS A 19 4.38 -4.52 7.56
CA CYS A 19 3.93 -5.91 7.55
C CYS A 19 3.43 -6.39 8.92
N ALA A 20 4.05 -5.95 10.02
CA ALA A 20 3.57 -6.24 11.37
C ALA A 20 2.20 -5.59 11.65
N MET A 21 1.99 -4.39 11.12
CA MET A 21 0.69 -3.73 11.13
C MET A 21 -0.35 -4.52 10.33
N ASP A 22 0.00 -5.09 9.16
CA ASP A 22 -0.92 -5.92 8.36
C ASP A 22 -1.32 -7.17 9.13
N ALA A 23 -0.37 -7.83 9.80
CA ALA A 23 -0.64 -8.96 10.68
C ALA A 23 -1.59 -8.59 11.84
N ALA A 24 -1.38 -7.42 12.47
CA ALA A 24 -2.28 -6.95 13.53
C ALA A 24 -3.70 -6.67 12.99
N VAL A 25 -3.83 -6.05 11.81
CA VAL A 25 -5.14 -5.82 11.16
C VAL A 25 -5.82 -7.15 10.81
N LYS A 26 -5.06 -8.14 10.35
CA LYS A 26 -5.58 -9.49 10.06
C LYS A 26 -6.19 -10.14 11.31
N LEU A 27 -5.50 -10.06 12.45
CA LEU A 27 -6.01 -10.56 13.74
C LEU A 27 -7.32 -9.86 14.15
N VAL A 28 -7.39 -8.54 14.01
CA VAL A 28 -8.62 -7.79 14.32
C VAL A 28 -9.74 -8.12 13.33
N SER A 29 -9.40 -8.34 12.05
CA SER A 29 -10.38 -8.70 11.01
C SER A 29 -11.05 -10.04 11.27
N TRP A 30 -10.35 -10.99 11.90
CA TRP A 30 -10.94 -12.27 12.31
C TRP A 30 -11.86 -12.17 13.53
N GLN A 31 -11.70 -11.14 14.35
CA GLN A 31 -12.53 -10.93 15.56
C GLN A 31 -13.73 -10.04 15.29
N GLU A 32 -13.52 -8.94 14.56
CA GLU A 32 -14.49 -7.84 14.40
C GLU A 32 -15.02 -7.70 12.98
N GLY A 33 -14.41 -8.40 12.01
CA GLY A 33 -14.65 -8.16 10.59
C GLY A 33 -13.78 -7.04 10.01
N VAL A 34 -13.70 -7.02 8.67
CA VAL A 34 -12.79 -6.15 7.91
C VAL A 34 -13.13 -4.68 8.05
N LEU A 35 -14.42 -4.32 8.09
CA LEU A 35 -14.88 -2.94 8.19
C LEU A 35 -14.41 -2.31 9.51
N THR A 36 -14.73 -2.95 10.64
CA THR A 36 -14.29 -2.51 11.96
C THR A 36 -12.77 -2.54 12.12
N ALA A 37 -12.08 -3.57 11.63
CA ALA A 37 -10.61 -3.61 11.66
C ALA A 37 -9.97 -2.44 10.89
N THR A 38 -10.50 -2.11 9.71
CA THR A 38 -10.03 -0.98 8.89
C THR A 38 -10.29 0.34 9.60
N TRP A 39 -11.50 0.52 10.15
CA TRP A 39 -11.87 1.69 10.92
C TRP A 39 -10.93 1.91 12.11
N LEU A 40 -10.71 0.88 12.92
CA LEU A 40 -9.86 0.94 14.11
C LEU A 40 -8.40 1.28 13.78
N ARG A 41 -7.85 0.72 12.69
CA ARG A 41 -6.52 1.08 12.19
C ARG A 41 -6.42 2.59 11.90
N TYR A 42 -7.41 3.15 11.21
CA TYR A 42 -7.44 4.59 10.93
C TYR A 42 -7.71 5.43 12.17
N LEU A 43 -8.50 4.93 13.12
CA LEU A 43 -8.78 5.61 14.38
C LEU A 43 -7.51 5.75 15.20
N PHE A 44 -6.85 4.64 15.52
CA PHE A 44 -5.64 4.66 16.34
C PHE A 44 -4.45 5.32 15.62
N GLY A 45 -4.29 5.10 14.31
CA GLY A 45 -3.27 5.82 13.54
C GLY A 45 -3.54 7.33 13.46
N GLY A 46 -4.81 7.71 13.31
CA GLY A 46 -5.25 9.11 13.28
C GLY A 46 -5.06 9.81 14.63
N LEU A 47 -5.33 9.13 15.74
CA LEU A 47 -5.09 9.64 17.09
C LEU A 47 -3.62 9.99 17.36
N LEU A 48 -2.69 9.36 16.64
CA LEU A 48 -1.26 9.67 16.73
C LEU A 48 -0.85 10.78 15.76
N LEU A 49 -1.24 10.66 14.48
CA LEU A 49 -0.73 11.53 13.42
C LEU A 49 -1.45 12.88 13.34
N ILE A 50 -2.77 12.93 13.60
CA ILE A 50 -3.57 14.16 13.47
C ILE A 50 -3.17 15.19 14.53
N PRO A 51 -3.08 14.86 15.84
CA PRO A 51 -2.65 15.83 16.84
C PRO A 51 -1.22 16.33 16.59
N ALA A 52 -0.30 15.45 16.18
CA ALA A 52 1.06 15.82 15.82
C ALA A 52 1.08 16.88 14.69
N ALA A 53 0.27 16.67 13.64
CA ALA A 53 0.15 17.64 12.54
C ALA A 53 -0.44 18.98 12.99
N LEU A 54 -1.48 18.96 13.84
CA LEU A 54 -2.12 20.17 14.38
C LEU A 54 -1.17 20.99 15.25
N LEU A 55 -0.40 20.33 16.12
CA LEU A 55 0.58 20.97 16.99
C LEU A 55 1.73 21.62 16.22
N MET A 56 2.13 21.03 15.08
CA MET A 56 3.18 21.58 14.22
C MET A 56 2.71 22.77 13.36
N ARG A 57 1.43 23.16 13.43
CA ARG A 57 0.83 24.32 12.72
C ARG A 57 1.21 24.40 11.24
N ARG A 58 1.23 23.25 10.56
CA ARG A 58 1.63 23.15 9.15
C ARG A 58 0.61 23.84 8.24
N ARG A 59 1.09 24.35 7.10
CA ARG A 59 0.24 25.03 6.12
C ARG A 59 -0.74 24.02 5.53
N MET A 60 -2.03 24.33 5.62
CA MET A 60 -3.07 23.52 4.98
C MET A 60 -3.07 23.72 3.47
N PRO A 61 -3.42 22.68 2.68
CA PRO A 61 -3.62 22.81 1.24
C PRO A 61 -4.68 23.86 0.90
N ASP A 62 -4.58 24.42 -0.30
CA ASP A 62 -5.60 25.29 -0.85
C ASP A 62 -6.93 24.54 -1.11
N ARG A 63 -8.01 25.25 -1.45
CA ARG A 63 -9.33 24.62 -1.70
C ARG A 63 -9.26 23.52 -2.76
N ALA A 64 -8.45 23.71 -3.80
CA ALA A 64 -8.22 22.69 -4.82
C ALA A 64 -7.47 21.47 -4.25
N GLY A 65 -6.44 21.69 -3.45
CA GLY A 65 -5.72 20.64 -2.73
C GLY A 65 -6.62 19.85 -1.79
N LEU A 66 -7.48 20.51 -1.02
CA LEU A 66 -8.43 19.83 -0.13
C LEU A 66 -9.38 18.89 -0.90
N ARG A 67 -9.89 19.31 -2.07
CA ARG A 67 -10.72 18.44 -2.93
C ARG A 67 -9.97 17.23 -3.43
N ILE A 68 -8.70 17.42 -3.84
CA ILE A 68 -7.86 16.32 -4.32
C ILE A 68 -7.52 15.36 -3.18
N HIS A 69 -7.18 15.86 -2.00
CA HIS A 69 -6.93 15.03 -0.82
C HIS A 69 -8.19 14.35 -0.30
N ALA A 70 -9.37 14.94 -0.50
CA ALA A 70 -10.64 14.28 -0.23
C ALA A 70 -10.86 13.06 -1.15
N LEU A 71 -10.68 13.23 -2.47
CA LEU A 71 -10.73 12.13 -3.42
C LEU A 71 -9.68 11.06 -3.10
N ARG A 72 -8.45 11.48 -2.75
CA ARG A 72 -7.38 10.56 -2.34
C ARG A 72 -7.75 9.78 -1.08
N GLY A 73 -8.35 10.43 -0.09
CA GLY A 73 -8.84 9.80 1.13
C GLY A 73 -9.92 8.76 0.85
N LEU A 74 -10.83 9.04 -0.09
CA LEU A 74 -11.82 8.08 -0.57
C LEU A 74 -11.16 6.85 -1.20
N LEU A 75 -10.22 7.07 -2.12
CA LEU A 75 -9.46 5.99 -2.76
C LEU A 75 -8.68 5.15 -1.73
N LEU A 76 -8.04 5.80 -0.75
CA LEU A 76 -7.33 5.13 0.35
C LEU A 76 -8.26 4.26 1.20
N THR A 77 -9.49 4.73 1.45
CA THR A 77 -10.51 3.99 2.19
C THR A 77 -10.83 2.68 1.48
N PHE A 78 -11.15 2.74 0.18
CA PHE A 78 -11.45 1.54 -0.60
C PHE A 78 -10.23 0.66 -0.86
N THR A 79 -9.05 1.25 -1.05
CA THR A 79 -7.78 0.52 -1.14
C THR A 79 -7.58 -0.33 0.11
N SER A 80 -7.76 0.26 1.29
CA SER A 80 -7.59 -0.43 2.57
C SER A 80 -8.65 -1.50 2.80
N LEU A 81 -9.94 -1.20 2.56
CA LEU A 81 -11.02 -2.19 2.70
C LEU A 81 -10.79 -3.41 1.82
N THR A 82 -10.46 -3.20 0.54
CA THR A 82 -10.25 -4.30 -0.41
C THR A 82 -8.96 -5.07 -0.13
N PHE A 83 -7.89 -4.37 0.29
CA PHE A 83 -6.66 -5.02 0.72
C PHE A 83 -6.87 -5.88 1.97
N PHE A 84 -7.49 -5.33 3.01
CA PHE A 84 -7.68 -6.05 4.27
C PHE A 84 -8.70 -7.18 4.14
N HIS A 85 -9.67 -7.04 3.25
CA HIS A 85 -10.49 -8.18 2.85
C HIS A 85 -9.66 -9.32 2.24
N GLY A 86 -8.73 -8.96 1.37
CA GLY A 86 -7.75 -9.90 0.81
C GLY A 86 -6.91 -10.61 1.87
N ILE A 87 -6.28 -9.86 2.77
CA ILE A 87 -5.39 -10.45 3.79
C ILE A 87 -6.13 -11.24 4.86
N ALA A 88 -7.41 -10.93 5.13
CA ALA A 88 -8.23 -11.67 6.07
C ALA A 88 -8.46 -13.13 5.62
N VAL A 89 -8.42 -13.37 4.30
CA VAL A 89 -8.66 -14.69 3.69
C VAL A 89 -7.36 -15.34 3.24
N LEU A 90 -6.45 -14.59 2.62
CA LEU A 90 -5.22 -15.12 2.02
C LEU A 90 -4.07 -15.17 3.03
N PRO A 91 -3.12 -16.11 2.86
CA PRO A 91 -1.84 -16.04 3.54
C PRO A 91 -1.16 -14.68 3.34
N LEU A 92 -0.53 -14.14 4.38
CA LEU A 92 0.02 -12.79 4.39
C LEU A 92 1.09 -12.60 3.29
N ALA A 93 1.97 -13.58 3.13
CA ALA A 93 3.01 -13.54 2.09
C ALA A 93 2.42 -13.54 0.66
N GLU A 94 1.34 -14.29 0.45
CA GLU A 94 0.64 -14.31 -0.82
C GLU A 94 -0.03 -12.96 -1.09
N ALA A 95 -0.74 -12.41 -0.10
CA ALA A 95 -1.41 -11.14 -0.24
C ALA A 95 -0.46 -9.99 -0.58
N ILE A 96 0.69 -9.92 0.09
CA ILE A 96 1.73 -8.92 -0.16
C ILE A 96 2.36 -9.10 -1.55
N THR A 97 2.58 -10.35 -1.97
CA THR A 97 3.10 -10.65 -3.31
C THR A 97 2.15 -10.16 -4.40
N LEU A 98 0.85 -10.39 -4.25
CA LEU A 98 -0.17 -9.91 -5.18
C LEU A 98 -0.25 -8.37 -5.20
N ALA A 99 -0.08 -7.72 -4.05
CA ALA A 99 -0.06 -6.26 -3.96
C ALA A 99 1.15 -5.61 -4.68
N PHE A 100 2.26 -6.34 -4.85
CA PHE A 100 3.42 -5.85 -5.63
C PHE A 100 3.14 -5.64 -7.12
N VAL A 101 1.96 -5.99 -7.61
CA VAL A 101 1.50 -5.65 -8.94
C VAL A 101 1.14 -4.16 -9.07
N ALA A 102 0.92 -3.44 -7.96
CA ALA A 102 0.48 -2.04 -7.99
C ALA A 102 1.35 -1.12 -8.89
N PRO A 103 2.69 -1.19 -8.89
CA PRO A 103 3.51 -0.39 -9.80
C PRO A 103 3.29 -0.71 -11.29
N LEU A 104 2.90 -1.95 -11.62
CA LEU A 104 2.58 -2.36 -12.99
C LEU A 104 1.22 -1.82 -13.47
N MET A 105 0.36 -1.41 -12.54
CA MET A 105 -0.91 -0.74 -12.86
C MET A 105 -0.72 0.74 -13.20
N VAL A 106 0.43 1.33 -12.89
CA VAL A 106 0.68 2.76 -13.14
C VAL A 106 0.68 3.10 -14.64
N PRO A 107 1.42 2.42 -15.54
CA PRO A 107 1.42 2.75 -16.96
C PRO A 107 0.06 2.67 -17.67
N PRO A 108 -0.76 1.62 -17.51
CA PRO A 108 -2.07 1.57 -18.17
C PRO A 108 -3.03 2.63 -17.62
N LEU A 109 -2.99 2.93 -16.31
CA LEU A 109 -3.79 3.99 -15.72
C LEU A 109 -3.35 5.38 -16.20
N ALA A 110 -2.05 5.62 -16.31
CA ALA A 110 -1.52 6.86 -16.91
C ALA A 110 -1.96 7.01 -18.37
N ALA A 111 -1.91 5.94 -19.16
CA ALA A 111 -2.40 5.96 -20.53
C ALA A 111 -3.90 6.29 -20.61
N LEU A 112 -4.72 5.75 -19.70
CA LEU A 112 -6.16 5.98 -19.67
C LEU A 112 -6.54 7.40 -19.22
N PHE A 113 -5.98 7.86 -18.09
CA PHE A 113 -6.38 9.11 -17.44
C PHE A 113 -5.58 10.33 -17.91
N LEU A 114 -4.29 10.15 -18.21
CA LEU A 114 -3.39 11.22 -18.67
C LEU A 114 -3.21 11.24 -20.20
N LYS A 115 -3.81 10.26 -20.91
CA LYS A 115 -3.69 10.09 -22.38
C LYS A 115 -2.24 9.91 -22.84
N GLU A 116 -1.39 9.38 -21.97
CA GLU A 116 0.00 9.04 -22.30
C GLU A 116 0.07 7.80 -23.20
N ARG A 117 1.11 7.70 -24.03
CA ARG A 117 1.30 6.51 -24.87
C ARG A 117 1.91 5.37 -24.07
N MET A 118 1.19 4.26 -23.98
CA MET A 118 1.73 3.03 -23.38
C MET A 118 2.87 2.49 -24.26
N ARG A 119 4.08 2.41 -23.69
CA ARG A 119 5.26 1.89 -24.39
C ARG A 119 5.22 0.36 -24.41
N GLY A 120 5.71 -0.28 -25.47
CA GLY A 120 5.71 -1.75 -25.60
C GLY A 120 6.36 -2.49 -24.42
N ARG A 121 7.39 -1.89 -23.80
CA ARG A 121 8.02 -2.44 -22.58
C ARG A 121 7.09 -2.46 -21.37
N ALA A 122 6.20 -1.47 -21.23
CA ALA A 122 5.21 -1.43 -20.17
C ALA A 122 4.15 -2.52 -20.37
N ALA A 123 3.73 -2.75 -21.63
CA ALA A 123 2.83 -3.87 -21.97
C ALA A 123 3.47 -5.23 -21.64
N LEU A 124 4.74 -5.42 -22.02
CA LEU A 124 5.49 -6.64 -21.70
C LEU A 124 5.61 -6.87 -20.19
N ALA A 125 5.93 -5.81 -19.43
CA ALA A 125 5.99 -5.91 -17.98
C ALA A 125 4.63 -6.21 -17.34
N GLY A 126 3.53 -5.65 -17.88
CA GLY A 126 2.18 -6.01 -17.46
C GLY A 126 1.90 -7.49 -17.66
N ALA A 127 2.27 -8.04 -18.82
CA ALA A 127 2.13 -9.48 -19.10
C ALA A 127 2.97 -10.34 -18.14
N LEU A 128 4.23 -9.95 -17.89
CA LEU A 128 5.09 -10.64 -16.91
C LEU A 128 4.53 -10.57 -15.50
N GLY A 129 4.02 -9.42 -15.07
CA GLY A 129 3.34 -9.27 -13.78
C GLY A 129 2.15 -10.20 -13.63
N PHE A 130 1.33 -10.31 -14.68
CA PHE A 130 0.19 -11.22 -14.70
C PHE A 130 0.62 -12.69 -14.60
N ILE A 131 1.71 -13.08 -15.29
CA ILE A 131 2.32 -14.41 -15.11
C ILE A 131 2.76 -14.62 -13.66
N GLY A 132 3.40 -13.63 -13.05
CA GLY A 132 3.81 -13.71 -11.64
C GLY A 132 2.62 -13.87 -10.67
N VAL A 133 1.49 -13.21 -10.94
CA VAL A 133 0.22 -13.43 -10.22
C VAL A 133 -0.26 -14.87 -10.36
N ILE A 134 -0.31 -15.39 -11.60
CA ILE A 134 -0.73 -16.76 -11.86
C ILE A 134 0.16 -17.76 -11.10
N VAL A 135 1.48 -17.61 -11.19
CA VAL A 135 2.44 -18.46 -10.48
C VAL A 135 2.19 -18.42 -8.98
N THR A 136 2.04 -17.22 -8.41
CA THR A 136 1.76 -17.04 -6.97
C THR A 136 0.51 -17.81 -6.54
N VAL A 137 -0.57 -17.73 -7.32
CA VAL A 137 -1.88 -18.29 -6.98
C VAL A 137 -1.96 -19.80 -7.20
N GLN A 138 -1.30 -20.35 -8.23
CA GLN A 138 -1.40 -21.77 -8.60
C GLN A 138 -0.90 -22.74 -7.53
N GLY A 139 0.13 -22.37 -6.76
CA GLY A 139 0.71 -23.23 -5.72
C GLY A 139 -0.10 -23.34 -4.43
N ALA A 140 -1.32 -22.81 -4.38
CA ALA A 140 -2.08 -22.77 -3.15
C ALA A 140 -2.67 -24.12 -2.78
N ASP A 141 -2.45 -24.53 -1.54
CA ASP A 141 -3.03 -25.76 -0.99
C ASP A 141 -4.56 -25.68 -0.99
N GLY A 142 -5.22 -26.79 -1.37
CA GLY A 142 -6.68 -26.91 -1.39
C GLY A 142 -7.36 -26.71 -0.02
N SER A 143 -6.60 -26.66 1.07
CA SER A 143 -7.09 -26.32 2.41
C SER A 143 -7.56 -24.87 2.54
N TYR A 144 -7.08 -23.97 1.67
CA TYR A 144 -7.55 -22.58 1.58
C TYR A 144 -8.70 -22.41 0.57
N SER A 145 -9.28 -23.51 0.07
CA SER A 145 -10.36 -23.54 -0.90
C SER A 145 -11.76 -23.39 -0.27
N GLU A 146 -11.86 -22.80 0.92
CA GLU A 146 -13.14 -22.38 1.48
C GLU A 146 -13.62 -21.10 0.80
N GLY A 147 -14.93 -21.04 0.50
CA GLY A 147 -15.53 -20.24 -0.56
C GLY A 147 -15.42 -18.72 -0.40
N ASN A 148 -14.23 -18.15 -0.66
CA ASN A 148 -14.08 -16.75 -1.08
C ASN A 148 -12.69 -16.39 -1.62
N ARG A 149 -11.78 -17.37 -1.80
CA ARG A 149 -10.39 -17.12 -2.20
C ARG A 149 -10.25 -16.32 -3.50
N GLY A 150 -11.06 -16.62 -4.51
CA GLY A 150 -11.07 -15.85 -5.77
C GLY A 150 -11.45 -14.38 -5.58
N LEU A 151 -12.42 -14.11 -4.71
CA LEU A 151 -12.85 -12.75 -4.37
C LEU A 151 -11.78 -12.02 -3.55
N ALA A 152 -11.06 -12.73 -2.68
CA ALA A 152 -9.93 -12.18 -1.95
C ALA A 152 -8.77 -11.78 -2.88
N ILE A 153 -8.41 -12.64 -3.86
CA ILE A 153 -7.42 -12.32 -4.89
C ILE A 153 -7.88 -11.10 -5.70
N ALA A 154 -9.13 -11.09 -6.16
CA ALA A 154 -9.71 -9.95 -6.89
C ALA A 154 -9.66 -8.67 -6.06
N SER A 155 -9.94 -8.74 -4.75
CA SER A 155 -9.90 -7.60 -3.85
C SER A 155 -8.49 -7.03 -3.70
N ILE A 156 -7.44 -7.87 -3.66
CA ILE A 156 -6.05 -7.38 -3.65
C ILE A 156 -5.68 -6.72 -4.97
N LEU A 157 -6.10 -7.28 -6.11
CA LEU A 157 -5.83 -6.67 -7.42
C LEU A 157 -6.57 -5.32 -7.59
N VAL A 158 -7.79 -5.22 -7.06
CA VAL A 158 -8.53 -3.95 -6.97
C VAL A 158 -7.77 -2.96 -6.08
N SER A 159 -7.31 -3.39 -4.90
CA SER A 159 -6.49 -2.56 -4.01
C SER A 159 -5.23 -2.07 -4.72
N ALA A 160 -4.48 -2.94 -5.39
CA ALA A 160 -3.28 -2.58 -6.13
C ALA A 160 -3.56 -1.52 -7.21
N THR A 161 -4.71 -1.62 -7.88
CA THR A 161 -5.15 -0.64 -8.89
C THR A 161 -5.52 0.71 -8.26
N LEU A 162 -6.30 0.70 -7.16
CA LEU A 162 -6.66 1.91 -6.42
C LEU A 162 -5.43 2.60 -5.80
N TYR A 163 -4.48 1.80 -5.31
CA TYR A 163 -3.19 2.27 -4.81
C TYR A 163 -2.36 2.94 -5.91
N ALA A 164 -2.32 2.36 -7.12
CA ALA A 164 -1.65 2.99 -8.26
C ALA A 164 -2.31 4.32 -8.65
N LEU A 165 -3.64 4.38 -8.64
CA LEU A 165 -4.38 5.61 -8.95
C LEU A 165 -4.12 6.72 -7.92
N GLN A 166 -4.16 6.41 -6.62
CA GLN A 166 -3.89 7.41 -5.60
C GLN A 166 -2.40 7.83 -5.55
N ALA A 167 -1.47 6.95 -5.94
CA ALA A 167 -0.07 7.31 -6.11
C ALA A 167 0.14 8.30 -7.28
N LEU A 168 -0.57 8.13 -8.40
CA LEU A 168 -0.57 9.10 -9.52
C LEU A 168 -1.09 10.47 -9.07
N ILE A 169 -2.20 10.51 -8.33
CA ILE A 169 -2.77 11.75 -7.78
C ILE A 169 -1.77 12.44 -6.85
N LEU A 170 -1.11 11.68 -5.97
CA LEU A 170 -0.11 12.22 -5.05
C LEU A 170 1.08 12.81 -5.81
N ARG A 171 1.60 12.11 -6.82
CA ARG A 171 2.73 12.59 -7.64
C ARG A 171 2.45 13.94 -8.29
N ALA A 172 1.21 14.19 -8.72
CA ALA A 172 0.80 15.47 -9.31
C ALA A 172 0.75 16.65 -8.30
N ARG A 173 0.67 16.37 -6.99
CA ARG A 173 0.53 17.39 -5.93
C ARG A 173 1.68 17.42 -4.92
N ALA A 174 2.60 16.43 -4.95
CA ALA A 174 3.68 16.28 -3.98
C ALA A 174 4.61 17.51 -3.86
N GLN A 175 4.73 18.31 -4.92
CA GLN A 175 5.56 19.53 -4.92
C GLN A 175 4.83 20.79 -4.42
N ARG A 176 3.51 20.71 -4.18
CA ARG A 176 2.66 21.88 -3.85
C ARG A 176 2.15 21.87 -2.41
N ASP A 177 1.96 20.69 -1.82
CA ASP A 177 1.32 20.53 -0.52
C ASP A 177 2.34 19.99 0.53
N ASP A 178 2.23 20.42 1.80
CA ASP A 178 3.13 19.98 2.88
C ASP A 178 2.90 18.50 3.25
N ALA A 179 3.99 17.73 3.38
CA ALA A 179 3.93 16.28 3.59
C ALA A 179 3.18 15.85 4.86
N ILE A 180 3.27 16.63 5.94
CA ILE A 180 2.60 16.32 7.21
C ILE A 180 1.09 16.63 7.09
N SER A 181 0.73 17.73 6.44
CA SER A 181 -0.67 18.04 6.11
C SER A 181 -1.29 16.95 5.21
N ILE A 182 -0.56 16.44 4.22
CA ILE A 182 -0.98 15.32 3.36
C ILE A 182 -1.22 14.05 4.20
N ALA A 183 -0.31 13.73 5.13
CA ALA A 183 -0.42 12.56 5.98
C ALA A 183 -1.63 12.64 6.94
N ALA A 184 -1.89 13.83 7.51
CA ALA A 184 -3.06 14.05 8.35
C ALA A 184 -4.38 13.90 7.57
N LEU A 185 -4.49 14.53 6.40
CA LEU A 185 -5.68 14.45 5.54
C LEU A 185 -5.94 13.02 5.04
N ALA A 186 -4.88 12.21 4.89
CA ALA A 186 -4.99 10.80 4.51
C ALA A 186 -5.74 9.94 5.54
N GLY A 187 -5.81 10.38 6.82
CA GLY A 187 -6.57 9.70 7.88
C GLY A 187 -7.96 10.27 8.13
N VAL A 188 -8.16 11.58 7.89
CA VAL A 188 -9.43 12.27 8.18
C VAL A 188 -10.61 11.71 7.38
N VAL A 189 -10.44 11.53 6.08
CA VAL A 189 -11.53 11.08 5.20
C VAL A 189 -11.91 9.62 5.46
N PRO A 190 -10.96 8.66 5.57
CA PRO A 190 -11.28 7.31 6.03
C PRO A 190 -12.00 7.30 7.37
N LEU A 191 -11.56 8.12 8.34
CA LEU A 191 -12.25 8.20 9.64
C LEU A 191 -13.70 8.68 9.50
N ALA A 192 -13.92 9.73 8.71
CA ALA A 192 -15.25 10.30 8.50
C ALA A 192 -16.22 9.30 7.83
N LEU A 193 -15.71 8.45 6.92
CA LEU A 193 -16.52 7.46 6.21
C LEU A 193 -16.72 6.17 7.01
N LEU A 194 -15.64 5.65 7.61
CA LEU A 194 -15.64 4.34 8.26
C LEU A 194 -16.29 4.38 9.64
N THR A 195 -16.19 5.48 10.38
CA THR A 195 -16.78 5.57 11.73
C THR A 195 -18.30 5.35 11.74
N PRO A 196 -19.11 6.09 10.97
CA PRO A 196 -20.55 5.86 10.95
C PRO A 196 -20.89 4.49 10.34
N ALA A 197 -20.16 4.02 9.34
CA ALA A 197 -20.39 2.71 8.73
C ALA A 197 -20.15 1.56 9.71
N ALA A 198 -19.01 1.56 10.42
CA ALA A 198 -18.66 0.52 11.39
C ALA A 198 -19.65 0.51 12.55
N LEU A 199 -19.96 1.68 13.14
CA LEU A 199 -20.89 1.76 14.27
C LEU A 199 -22.32 1.36 13.89
N ALA A 200 -22.76 1.61 12.65
CA ALA A 200 -24.10 1.27 12.20
C ALA A 200 -24.25 -0.20 11.78
N LEU A 201 -23.21 -0.80 11.19
CA LEU A 201 -23.26 -2.16 10.64
C LEU A 201 -22.74 -3.22 11.62
N ASP A 202 -21.64 -2.93 12.32
CA ASP A 202 -20.95 -3.88 13.19
C ASP A 202 -21.15 -3.55 14.69
N GLY A 203 -21.43 -2.28 15.01
CA GLY A 203 -21.61 -1.81 16.39
C GLY A 203 -20.30 -1.40 17.07
N LEU A 204 -20.26 -1.47 18.41
CA LEU A 204 -19.05 -1.17 19.18
C LEU A 204 -18.12 -2.38 19.18
N PRO A 205 -16.80 -2.19 18.99
CA PRO A 205 -15.83 -3.28 18.95
C PRO A 205 -15.66 -3.88 20.34
N ALA A 206 -15.32 -5.18 20.39
CA ALA A 206 -15.02 -5.83 21.65
C ALA A 206 -13.77 -5.23 22.30
N THR A 207 -13.78 -5.10 23.62
CA THR A 207 -12.62 -4.58 24.38
C THR A 207 -11.36 -5.44 24.19
N ALA A 208 -11.53 -6.73 23.88
CA ALA A 208 -10.45 -7.67 23.61
C ALA A 208 -9.69 -7.39 22.30
N SER A 209 -10.32 -6.75 21.30
CA SER A 209 -9.67 -6.43 20.02
C SER A 209 -8.90 -5.10 20.07
N LEU A 210 -9.21 -4.23 21.03
CA LEU A 210 -8.60 -2.90 21.18
C LEU A 210 -7.07 -2.90 21.30
N PRO A 211 -6.40 -3.82 22.02
CA PRO A 211 -4.94 -3.84 22.10
C PRO A 211 -4.28 -4.10 20.73
N ALA A 212 -4.78 -5.10 19.98
CA ALA A 212 -4.29 -5.41 18.64
C ALA A 212 -4.59 -4.27 17.64
N ALA A 213 -5.77 -3.65 17.77
CA ALA A 213 -6.16 -2.49 17.00
C ALA A 213 -5.25 -1.27 17.27
N ALA A 214 -4.98 -0.95 18.53
CA ALA A 214 -4.08 0.13 18.93
C ALA A 214 -2.65 -0.12 18.43
N LEU A 215 -2.17 -1.36 18.56
CA LEU A 215 -0.89 -1.78 18.01
C LEU A 215 -0.84 -1.59 16.49
N SER A 216 -1.89 -1.96 15.76
CA SER A 216 -1.94 -1.74 14.31
C SER A 216 -1.86 -0.26 13.95
N GLY A 217 -2.60 0.62 14.64
CA GLY A 217 -2.51 2.07 14.43
C GLY A 217 -1.12 2.63 14.71
N ALA A 218 -0.48 2.19 15.80
CA ALA A 218 0.87 2.62 16.18
C ALA A 218 1.94 2.15 15.21
N LEU A 219 1.93 0.88 14.82
CA LEU A 219 2.86 0.31 13.85
C LEU A 219 2.71 0.97 12.47
N GLY A 220 1.47 1.22 12.03
CA GLY A 220 1.20 1.90 10.77
C GLY A 220 1.72 3.34 10.77
N ALA A 221 1.46 4.09 11.84
CA ALA A 221 1.95 5.46 11.98
C ALA A 221 3.49 5.51 12.02
N ALA A 222 4.13 4.67 12.84
CA ALA A 222 5.59 4.58 12.94
C ALA A 222 6.22 4.16 11.61
N GLY A 223 5.68 3.14 10.95
CA GLY A 223 6.14 2.67 9.64
C GLY A 223 6.11 3.76 8.58
N ILE A 224 5.00 4.48 8.44
CA ILE A 224 4.87 5.59 7.48
C ILE A 224 5.86 6.72 7.80
N LEU A 225 6.02 7.09 9.07
CA LEU A 225 6.95 8.17 9.46
C LEU A 225 8.40 7.79 9.17
N ILE A 226 8.82 6.56 9.49
CA ILE A 226 10.17 6.06 9.22
C ILE A 226 10.39 5.92 7.71
N LEU A 227 9.40 5.44 6.95
CA LEU A 227 9.49 5.35 5.50
C LEU A 227 9.65 6.74 4.86
N THR A 228 8.92 7.72 5.37
CA THR A 228 9.03 9.12 4.93
C THR A 228 10.44 9.66 5.19
N ARG A 229 11.07 9.30 6.32
CA ARG A 229 12.47 9.65 6.61
C ARG A 229 13.45 8.95 5.68
N ALA A 230 13.20 7.69 5.31
CA ALA A 230 14.02 6.99 4.33
C ALA A 230 14.00 7.72 2.97
N TYR A 231 12.82 8.08 2.48
CA TYR A 231 12.64 8.83 1.24
C TYR A 231 13.23 10.25 1.26
N ALA A 232 13.45 10.83 2.44
CA ALA A 232 14.17 12.09 2.57
C ALA A 232 15.70 11.94 2.42
N LEU A 233 16.24 10.73 2.59
CA LEU A 233 17.68 10.45 2.56
C LEU A 233 18.16 9.86 1.22
N ALA A 234 17.27 9.26 0.43
CA ALA A 234 17.61 8.65 -0.85
C ALA A 234 16.46 8.71 -1.86
N GLU A 235 16.79 8.62 -3.14
CA GLU A 235 15.82 8.65 -4.23
C GLU A 235 14.83 7.48 -4.16
N ALA A 236 13.56 7.77 -4.43
CA ALA A 236 12.51 6.76 -4.33
C ALA A 236 12.72 5.56 -5.28
N GLN A 237 13.27 5.81 -6.47
CA GLN A 237 13.61 4.76 -7.44
C GLN A 237 14.63 3.75 -6.90
N VAL A 238 15.50 4.19 -5.98
CA VAL A 238 16.51 3.33 -5.39
C VAL A 238 15.92 2.55 -4.22
N LEU A 239 15.09 3.20 -3.40
CA LEU A 239 14.51 2.59 -2.21
C LEU A 239 13.42 1.56 -2.50
N ILE A 240 12.80 1.61 -3.68
CA ILE A 240 11.77 0.65 -4.10
C ILE A 240 12.23 -0.82 -3.99
N VAL A 241 13.54 -1.09 -4.18
CA VAL A 241 14.09 -2.45 -4.06
C VAL A 241 13.94 -2.98 -2.63
N PHE A 242 14.05 -2.10 -1.62
CA PHE A 242 13.90 -2.48 -0.23
C PHE A 242 12.43 -2.67 0.17
N GLU A 243 11.46 -2.13 -0.57
CA GLU A 243 10.04 -2.41 -0.33
C GLU A 243 9.70 -3.88 -0.57
N TYR A 244 10.42 -4.56 -1.48
CA TYR A 244 10.27 -6.00 -1.71
C TYR A 244 10.69 -6.87 -0.51
N THR A 245 11.43 -6.32 0.46
CA THR A 245 11.67 -7.02 1.73
C THR A 245 10.37 -7.29 2.50
N GLY A 246 9.27 -6.62 2.14
CA GLY A 246 7.94 -6.90 2.67
C GLY A 246 7.52 -8.36 2.48
N LEU A 247 7.94 -9.04 1.40
CA LEU A 247 7.67 -10.47 1.26
C LEU A 247 8.34 -11.30 2.36
N PHE A 248 9.59 -10.98 2.68
CA PHE A 248 10.31 -11.67 3.74
C PHE A 248 9.61 -11.48 5.09
N TRP A 249 9.25 -10.23 5.43
CA TRP A 249 8.53 -9.94 6.68
C TRP A 249 7.14 -10.58 6.73
N ALA A 250 6.40 -10.54 5.62
CA ALA A 250 5.09 -11.14 5.50
C ALA A 250 5.13 -12.67 5.62
N ALA A 251 6.13 -13.34 5.03
CA ALA A 251 6.36 -14.77 5.18
C ALA A 251 6.75 -15.13 6.62
N LEU A 252 7.62 -14.33 7.25
CA LEU A 252 8.04 -14.52 8.63
C LEU A 252 6.85 -14.41 9.59
N LEU A 253 6.11 -13.29 9.53
CA LEU A 253 4.95 -13.03 10.39
C LEU A 253 3.79 -14.00 10.09
N GLY A 254 3.56 -14.29 8.81
CA GLY A 254 2.64 -15.33 8.34
C GLY A 254 2.89 -16.67 9.03
N TRP A 255 4.14 -17.11 9.01
CA TRP A 255 4.54 -18.37 9.60
C TRP A 255 4.46 -18.38 11.12
N PHE A 256 4.97 -17.35 11.79
CA PHE A 256 5.04 -17.31 13.25
C PHE A 256 3.68 -17.06 13.93
N ILE A 257 2.82 -16.21 13.35
CA ILE A 257 1.56 -15.78 13.98
C ILE A 257 0.40 -16.65 13.51
N PHE A 258 0.38 -17.02 12.22
CA PHE A 258 -0.76 -17.66 11.57
C PHE A 258 -0.48 -19.10 11.14
N ALA A 259 0.71 -19.63 11.44
CA ALA A 259 1.17 -20.95 11.00
C ALA A 259 1.12 -21.14 9.46
N GLU A 260 1.19 -20.05 8.71
CA GLU A 260 1.17 -20.06 7.24
C GLU A 260 2.54 -20.46 6.71
N ARG A 261 2.64 -21.62 6.06
CA ARG A 261 3.90 -22.09 5.49
C ARG A 261 4.18 -21.35 4.18
N PRO A 262 5.32 -20.64 4.05
CA PRO A 262 5.64 -19.94 2.82
C PRO A 262 6.01 -20.97 1.74
N ARG A 263 5.25 -20.96 0.65
CA ARG A 263 5.43 -21.86 -0.49
C ARG A 263 6.37 -21.27 -1.54
N LEU A 264 7.03 -22.13 -2.32
CA LEU A 264 8.03 -21.70 -3.30
C LEU A 264 7.43 -20.81 -4.40
N GLU A 265 6.18 -21.07 -4.76
CA GLU A 265 5.45 -20.36 -5.82
C GLU A 265 5.22 -18.89 -5.48
N ILE A 266 5.09 -18.54 -4.20
CA ILE A 266 4.99 -17.14 -3.76
C ILE A 266 6.30 -16.42 -4.06
N PHE A 267 7.45 -17.05 -3.75
CA PHE A 267 8.76 -16.44 -4.01
C PHE A 267 9.06 -16.34 -5.52
N LEU A 268 8.71 -17.37 -6.29
CA LEU A 268 8.87 -17.35 -7.75
C LEU A 268 7.98 -16.27 -8.39
N GLY A 269 6.71 -16.20 -7.99
CA GLY A 269 5.78 -15.17 -8.45
C GLY A 269 6.25 -13.77 -8.09
N ALA A 270 6.71 -13.55 -6.86
CA ALA A 270 7.27 -12.28 -6.42
C ALA A 270 8.53 -11.89 -7.21
N ALA A 271 9.43 -12.83 -7.50
CA ALA A 271 10.63 -12.57 -8.30
C ALA A 271 10.26 -12.12 -9.74
N ILE A 272 9.25 -12.76 -10.34
CA ILE A 272 8.73 -12.38 -11.66
C ILE A 272 8.12 -10.97 -11.63
N ILE A 273 7.27 -10.67 -10.64
CA ILE A 273 6.62 -9.36 -10.48
C ILE A 273 7.68 -8.27 -10.24
N ALA A 274 8.64 -8.51 -9.35
CA ALA A 274 9.73 -7.58 -9.08
C ALA A 274 10.58 -7.31 -10.34
N GLY A 275 10.91 -8.36 -11.09
CA GLY A 275 11.61 -8.25 -12.38
C GLY A 275 10.82 -7.40 -13.39
N ALA A 276 9.51 -7.58 -13.46
CA ALA A 276 8.62 -6.78 -14.30
C ALA A 276 8.60 -5.30 -13.89
N CYS A 277 8.50 -5.00 -12.59
CA CYS A 277 8.53 -3.62 -12.08
C CYS A 277 9.87 -2.93 -12.37
N ILE A 278 10.99 -3.66 -12.24
CA ILE A 278 12.32 -3.16 -12.60
C ILE A 278 12.40 -2.87 -14.11
N LEU A 279 11.80 -3.71 -14.95
CA LEU A 279 11.76 -3.50 -16.39
C LEU A 279 11.03 -2.20 -16.78
N VAL A 280 9.90 -1.89 -16.11
CA VAL A 280 9.15 -0.64 -16.34
C VAL A 280 9.91 0.57 -15.83
N SER A 281 10.38 0.55 -14.59
CA SER A 281 11.03 1.70 -13.94
C SER A 281 12.29 2.18 -14.68
N ARG A 282 13.04 1.27 -15.31
CA ARG A 282 14.21 1.63 -16.14
C ARG A 282 13.84 2.32 -17.47
N ALA A 283 12.60 2.20 -17.93
CA ALA A 283 12.16 2.79 -19.18
C ALA A 283 11.72 4.25 -19.04
N GLU A 284 11.35 4.71 -17.84
CA GLU A 284 10.82 6.06 -17.58
C GLU A 284 11.86 7.20 -17.54
N ARG A 285 13.13 6.98 -17.94
CA ARG A 285 14.06 8.10 -18.12
C ARG A 285 13.45 9.10 -19.13
N PRO A 286 13.16 10.35 -18.73
CA PRO A 286 12.61 11.34 -19.64
C PRO A 286 13.62 11.56 -20.78
N ALA A 287 13.13 11.59 -22.02
CA ALA A 287 13.92 12.21 -23.07
C ALA A 287 14.18 13.67 -22.66
N PRO A 288 15.40 14.20 -22.81
CA PRO A 288 15.68 15.59 -22.49
C PRO A 288 14.66 16.49 -23.22
N PRO A 289 14.17 17.57 -22.58
CA PRO A 289 13.24 18.48 -23.23
C PRO A 289 13.84 18.94 -24.55
N ALA A 290 13.06 18.85 -25.63
CA ALA A 290 13.47 19.35 -26.93
C ALA A 290 13.86 20.83 -26.76
N ALA A 291 15.07 21.17 -27.19
CA ALA A 291 15.56 22.54 -27.13
C ALA A 291 14.53 23.48 -27.76
N PRO A 292 14.24 24.65 -27.15
CA PRO A 292 13.31 25.61 -27.75
C PRO A 292 13.80 25.92 -29.17
N SER A 293 12.93 25.72 -30.15
CA SER A 293 13.16 26.15 -31.52
C SER A 293 13.37 27.66 -31.50
N ALA A 294 14.58 28.10 -31.76
CA ALA A 294 14.86 29.50 -32.01
C ALA A 294 14.13 29.91 -33.30
N VAL A 295 13.05 30.66 -33.15
CA VAL A 295 12.40 31.45 -34.21
C VAL A 295 12.11 32.82 -33.62
#